data_AF-A0AAP7FI20-F1
#
_entry.id   AF-A0AAP7FI20-F1
#
_cell.length_a   1.000
_cell.length_b   1.000
_cell.length_c   1.000
_cell.angle_alpha   90.00
_cell.angle_beta   90.00
_cell.angle_gamma   90.00
#
_symmetry.space_group_name_H-M   'P 1'
#
loop_
_entity.id
_entity.type
_entity.pdbx_description
1 polymer ?
#
loop_
_entity_poly.entity_id
_entity_poly.type
_entity_poly.pdbx_seq_one_letter_code
_entity_poly.pdbx_strand_id
1 'polypeptide(L)' 'MSGDEQYSQLDQDLDAFGDKWSVENSIIWCQECQSSQAVDQAADAFVHRAGCSNETENAQHPWHELKALLRDLPHL' A
#
# COMPACT_ATOMS: atom_id res chain seq x y z
N MET A 1 25.11 22.00 6.73
CA MET A 1 24.79 20.98 5.73
C MET A 1 23.35 20.57 5.99
N SER A 2 22.39 21.32 5.47
CA SER A 2 20.97 20.97 5.54
C SER A 2 20.60 20.60 4.12
N GLY A 3 20.74 19.33 3.79
CA GLY A 3 20.20 18.82 2.54
C GLY A 3 18.69 18.75 2.74
N ASP A 4 17.96 19.70 2.17
CA ASP A 4 16.55 19.49 1.92
C ASP A 4 16.45 18.36 0.89
N GLU A 5 16.46 17.12 1.36
CA GLU A 5 16.07 15.96 0.56
C GLU A 5 14.59 16.17 0.24
N GLN A 6 14.33 16.80 -0.89
CA GLN A 6 13.00 16.95 -1.42
C GLN A 6 12.59 15.58 -1.98
N TYR A 7 12.03 14.74 -1.10
CA TYR A 7 11.47 13.44 -1.45
C TYR A 7 10.50 13.60 -2.62
N SER A 8 10.67 12.77 -3.64
CA SER A 8 9.79 12.79 -4.81
C SER A 8 8.35 12.51 -4.38
N GLN A 9 7.37 12.90 -5.21
CA GLN A 9 5.97 12.53 -4.95
C GLN A 9 5.83 11.01 -4.79
N LEU A 10 6.60 10.24 -5.56
CA LEU A 10 6.62 8.78 -5.47
C LEU A 10 7.12 8.28 -4.11
N ASP A 11 8.16 8.89 -3.55
CA ASP A 11 8.66 8.52 -2.21
C ASP A 11 7.58 8.75 -1.15
N GLN A 12 6.90 9.91 -1.20
CA GLN A 12 5.81 10.24 -0.28
C GLN A 12 4.61 9.29 -0.42
N ASP A 13 4.27 8.91 -1.66
CA ASP A 13 3.17 7.99 -1.92
C ASP A 13 3.52 6.56 -1.47
N LEU A 14 4.78 6.14 -1.59
CA LEU A 14 5.28 4.87 -1.06
C LEU A 14 5.31 4.84 0.46
N ASP A 15 5.68 5.95 1.12
CA ASP A 15 5.63 6.08 2.57
C ASP A 15 4.18 6.00 3.07
N ALA A 16 3.26 6.74 2.44
CA ALA A 16 1.84 6.70 2.79
C ALA A 16 1.23 5.31 2.54
N PHE A 17 1.68 4.61 1.49
CA PHE A 17 1.32 3.21 1.28
C PHE A 17 1.85 2.32 2.41
N GLY A 18 3.12 2.52 2.78
CA GLY A 18 3.82 1.82 3.85
C GLY A 18 3.22 2.05 5.24
N ASP A 19 2.55 3.18 5.50
CA ASP A 19 1.83 3.41 6.76
C ASP A 19 0.57 2.54 6.89
N LYS A 20 -0.07 2.24 5.75
CA LYS A 20 -1.32 1.47 5.71
C LYS A 20 -1.08 -0.03 5.55
N TRP A 21 -0.07 -0.37 4.75
CA TRP A 21 0.12 -1.71 4.21
C TRP A 21 1.55 -2.20 4.42
N SER A 22 1.72 -3.49 4.63
CA SER A 22 3.01 -4.16 4.49
C SER A 22 2.89 -5.33 3.52
N VAL A 23 3.95 -5.64 2.77
CA VAL A 23 3.99 -6.77 1.84
C VAL A 23 5.08 -7.74 2.29
N GLU A 24 4.68 -8.96 2.63
CA GLU A 24 5.57 -10.02 3.10
C GLU A 24 5.13 -11.36 2.50
N ASN A 25 6.07 -12.15 1.99
CA ASN A 25 5.79 -13.50 1.47
C ASN A 25 4.66 -13.54 0.41
N SER A 26 4.57 -12.53 -0.46
CA SER A 26 3.49 -12.36 -1.45
C SER A 26 2.09 -12.19 -0.84
N ILE A 27 2.04 -11.69 0.39
CA ILE A 27 0.83 -11.38 1.14
C ILE A 27 0.89 -9.90 1.53
N ILE A 28 -0.19 -9.18 1.27
CA ILE A 28 -0.36 -7.81 1.76
C ILE A 28 -1.13 -7.83 3.08
N TRP A 29 -0.68 -7.04 4.05
CA TRP A 29 -1.25 -6.94 5.39
C TRP A 29 -1.69 -5.52 5.66
N CYS A 30 -2.88 -5.36 6.25
CA CYS A 30 -3.28 -4.09 6.83
C CYS A 30 -2.56 -3.89 8.16
N GLN A 31 -1.82 -2.80 8.33
CA GLN A 31 -1.07 -2.54 9.56
C GLN A 31 -1.97 -2.26 10.77
N GLU A 32 -3.19 -1.76 10.53
CA GLU A 32 -4.17 -1.48 11.59
C GLU A 32 -4.91 -2.75 12.05
N CYS A 33 -5.54 -3.49 11.14
CA CYS A 33 -6.38 -4.63 11.51
C CYS A 33 -5.74 -6.01 11.39
N GLN A 34 -4.51 -6.08 10.86
CA GLN A 34 -3.75 -7.32 10.63
C GLN A 34 -4.47 -8.34 9.73
N SER A 35 -5.52 -7.92 9.01
CA SER A 35 -6.11 -8.73 7.96
C SER A 35 -5.12 -8.82 6.80
N SER A 36 -5.21 -9.89 6.02
CA SER A 36 -4.28 -10.14 4.95
C SER A 36 -4.96 -10.68 3.70
N GLN A 37 -4.30 -10.46 2.56
CA GLN A 37 -4.74 -10.92 1.26
C GLN A 37 -3.53 -11.40 0.46
N ALA A 38 -3.61 -12.61 -0.10
CA ALA A 38 -2.55 -13.13 -0.95
C ALA A 38 -2.61 -12.49 -2.36
N VAL A 39 -1.48 -12.52 -3.08
CA VAL A 39 -1.38 -11.90 -4.42
C VAL A 39 -2.29 -12.55 -5.48
N ASP A 40 -2.62 -13.84 -5.33
CA ASP A 40 -3.55 -14.54 -6.20
C ASP A 40 -5.00 -14.08 -6.04
N GLN A 41 -5.31 -13.43 -4.92
CA GLN A 41 -6.60 -12.80 -4.62
C GLN A 41 -6.63 -11.32 -5.01
N ALA A 42 -5.61 -10.78 -5.67
CA ALA A 42 -5.49 -9.36 -5.96
C ALA A 42 -6.62 -8.76 -6.81
N ALA A 43 -7.38 -9.60 -7.52
CA ALA A 43 -8.56 -9.18 -8.27
C ALA A 43 -9.77 -8.83 -7.37
N ASP A 44 -9.80 -9.38 -6.16
CA ASP A 44 -10.88 -9.18 -5.20
C ASP A 44 -10.64 -7.94 -4.33
N ALA A 45 -11.71 -7.37 -3.79
CA ALA A 45 -11.61 -6.33 -2.78
C ALA A 45 -11.01 -6.90 -1.48
N PHE A 46 -10.11 -6.13 -0.87
CA PHE A 46 -9.54 -6.44 0.42
C PHE A 46 -10.60 -6.34 1.51
N VAL A 47 -10.64 -7.35 2.38
CA VAL A 47 -11.62 -7.43 3.47
C VAL A 47 -10.94 -7.04 4.78
N HIS A 48 -11.32 -5.89 5.33
CA HIS A 48 -10.87 -5.44 6.65
C HIS A 48 -11.64 -6.14 7.77
N ARG A 49 -11.04 -6.17 8.97
CA ARG A 49 -11.78 -6.46 10.20
C ARG A 49 -12.68 -5.26 10.53
N ALA A 50 -13.90 -5.54 11.00
CA ALA A 50 -14.83 -4.51 11.43
C ALA A 50 -14.20 -3.54 12.46
N GLY A 51 -14.34 -2.24 12.20
CA GLY A 51 -13.80 -1.17 13.04
C GLY A 51 -12.36 -0.79 12.72
N CYS A 52 -11.81 -1.24 11.58
CA CYS A 52 -10.50 -0.81 11.12
C CYS A 52 -10.53 0.66 10.67
N SER A 53 -9.59 1.47 11.14
CA SER A 53 -9.45 2.86 10.71
C SER A 53 -9.08 3.01 9.24
N ASN A 54 -8.47 1.96 8.64
CA ASN A 54 -8.17 1.89 7.22
C ASN A 54 -9.34 1.35 6.37
N GLU A 55 -10.51 1.06 6.96
CA GLU A 55 -11.72 0.68 6.20
C GLU A 55 -12.35 1.90 5.53
N THR A 56 -11.64 2.46 4.55
CA THR A 56 -12.09 3.61 3.74
C THR A 56 -12.32 3.19 2.29
N GLU A 57 -13.08 3.98 1.53
CA GLU A 57 -13.33 3.69 0.09
C GLU A 57 -12.03 3.57 -0.72
N ASN A 58 -10.98 4.29 -0.32
CA ASN A 58 -9.68 4.31 -1.01
C ASN A 58 -8.78 3.11 -0.65
N ALA A 59 -9.13 2.34 0.37
CA ALA A 59 -8.27 1.28 0.93
C ALA A 59 -8.87 -0.13 0.72
N GLN A 60 -9.54 -0.32 -0.43
CA GLN A 60 -10.18 -1.59 -0.80
C GLN A 60 -9.37 -2.43 -1.78
N HIS A 61 -8.37 -1.87 -2.46
CA HIS A 61 -7.59 -2.58 -3.48
C HIS A 61 -6.09 -2.31 -3.36
N PRO A 62 -5.44 -2.81 -2.29
CA PRO A 62 -4.06 -2.44 -1.99
C PRO A 62 -3.06 -2.97 -3.02
N TRP A 63 -3.35 -4.10 -3.69
CA TRP A 63 -2.54 -4.58 -4.81
C TRP A 63 -2.61 -3.68 -6.05
N HIS A 64 -3.79 -3.11 -6.34
CA HIS A 64 -3.95 -2.17 -7.44
C HIS A 64 -3.30 -0.82 -7.13
N GLU A 65 -3.40 -0.36 -5.87
CA GLU A 65 -2.69 0.81 -5.36
C GLU A 65 -1.17 0.64 -5.55
N LEU A 66 -0.61 -0.47 -5.07
CA LEU A 66 0.83 -0.75 -5.22
C LEU A 66 1.26 -0.81 -6.70
N LYS A 67 0.47 -1.46 -7.56
CA LYS A 67 0.75 -1.51 -9.00
C LYS A 67 0.79 -0.11 -9.62
N ALA A 68 -0.11 0.78 -9.21
CA ALA A 68 -0.14 2.15 -9.71
C ALA A 68 1.10 2.94 -9.27
N LEU A 69 1.52 2.79 -8.01
CA LEU A 69 2.73 3.42 -7.48
C LEU A 69 3.99 2.95 -8.23
N LEU A 70 4.13 1.64 -8.40
CA LEU A 70 5.31 1.06 -9.04
C LEU A 70 5.38 1.34 -10.56
N ARG A 71 4.27 1.71 -11.20
CA ARG A 71 4.25 2.05 -12.64
C ARG A 71 5.08 3.30 -12.94
N ASP A 72 5.17 4.22 -11.98
CA ASP A 72 5.82 5.50 -12.16
C ASP A 72 7.34 5.42 -11.86
N LEU A 73 7.84 4.24 -11.49
CA LEU A 73 9.27 3.97 -11.43
C LEU A 73 9.89 4.04 -12.82
N PRO A 74 11.09 4.65 -12.96
CA PRO A 74 11.78 4.68 -14.24
C PRO A 74 12.05 3.25 -14.73
N HIS A 75 11.80 3.03 -16.01
CA HIS A 75 12.21 1.79 -16.67
C HIS A 75 13.74 1.64 -16.59
N LEU A 76 14.19 0.43 -16.26
CA LEU A 76 15.60 0.04 -16.28
C LEU A 76 16.16 -0.01 -17.70
#